data_AF-A0A9D8RGT5-F1
#
_entry.id   AF-A0A9D8RGT5-F1
#
_cell.length_a   1.000
_cell.length_b   1.000
_cell.length_c   1.000
_cell.angle_alpha   90.00
_cell.angle_beta   90.00
_cell.angle_gamma   90.00
#
_symmetry.space_group_name_H-M   'P 1'
#
loop_
_entity.id
_entity.type
_entity.pdbx_description
1 polymer ?
#
loop_
_entity_poly.entity_id
_entity_poly.type
_entity_poly.pdbx_seq_one_letter_code
_entity_poly.pdbx_strand_id
1 'polypeptide(L)'
;MSNSSDSNHTLTPEEKWEKATIANNFIFYKVMRHNPDVCKELLEILLEMEIDHIEMRGEETVEIDFGSKGIRLDVYAKNATQAFNLEMQARNTRNSKIHM
;
A
#
# COMPACT_ATOMS: atom_id res chain seq x y z
N MET A 1 17.28 -42.66 -5.75
CA MET A 1 15.93 -42.12 -5.44
C MET A 1 16.16 -40.80 -4.71
N SER A 2 15.60 -39.74 -5.26
CA SER A 2 15.94 -38.32 -5.02
C SER A 2 15.87 -37.92 -3.54
N ASN A 3 16.97 -37.36 -3.04
CA ASN A 3 17.07 -36.77 -1.71
C ASN A 3 16.19 -35.52 -1.63
N SER A 4 15.31 -35.55 -0.63
CA SER A 4 14.60 -34.41 -0.06
C SER A 4 15.59 -33.33 0.36
N SER A 5 15.45 -32.14 -0.22
CA SER A 5 16.08 -30.92 0.26
C SER A 5 15.17 -29.78 -0.18
N ASP A 6 14.14 -29.49 0.60
CA ASP A 6 13.41 -28.23 0.49
C ASP A 6 14.43 -27.10 0.72
N SER A 7 14.98 -26.60 -0.38
CA SER A 7 15.90 -25.48 -0.39
C SER A 7 15.14 -24.26 0.08
N ASN A 8 15.45 -23.75 1.27
CA ASN A 8 15.06 -22.41 1.70
C ASN A 8 15.74 -21.37 0.79
N HIS A 9 15.24 -21.21 -0.43
CA HIS A 9 15.73 -20.23 -1.38
C HIS A 9 15.23 -18.85 -0.97
N THR A 10 16.12 -18.06 -0.38
CA THR A 10 15.85 -16.65 -0.09
C THR A 10 16.00 -15.87 -1.38
N LEU A 11 14.93 -15.18 -1.80
CA LEU A 11 14.92 -14.36 -3.02
C LEU A 11 15.99 -13.26 -2.96
N THR A 12 16.65 -13.03 -4.10
CA THR A 12 17.56 -11.88 -4.27
C THR A 12 16.78 -10.55 -4.29
N PRO A 13 17.43 -9.39 -4.12
CA PRO A 13 16.77 -8.09 -4.25
C PRO A 13 16.07 -7.89 -5.60
N GLU A 14 16.68 -8.33 -6.70
CA GLU A 14 16.13 -8.22 -8.06
C GLU A 14 14.89 -9.10 -8.21
N GLU A 15 14.94 -10.34 -7.72
CA GLU A 15 13.76 -11.23 -7.76
C GLU A 15 12.63 -10.74 -6.86
N LYS A 16 12.96 -10.09 -5.74
CA LYS A 16 11.98 -9.44 -4.87
C LYS A 16 11.34 -8.23 -5.56
N TRP A 17 12.11 -7.46 -6.31
CA TRP A 17 11.63 -6.32 -7.11
C TRP A 17 10.70 -6.77 -8.23
N GLU A 18 11.10 -7.75 -9.03
CA GLU A 18 10.30 -8.28 -10.15
C GLU A 18 8.97 -8.93 -9.69
N LYS A 19 8.96 -9.53 -8.49
CA LYS A 19 7.75 -10.13 -7.89
C LYS A 19 6.93 -9.15 -7.06
N ALA A 20 7.38 -7.91 -6.92
CA ALA A 20 6.73 -6.91 -6.10
C ALA A 20 5.43 -6.44 -6.76
N THR A 21 4.39 -6.25 -5.95
CA THR A 21 3.10 -5.73 -6.42
C THR A 21 2.73 -4.49 -5.61
N ILE A 22 1.60 -3.86 -5.94
CA ILE A 22 1.04 -2.75 -5.15
C ILE A 22 0.75 -3.16 -3.68
N ALA A 23 0.71 -4.45 -3.36
CA ALA A 23 0.58 -4.93 -1.97
C ALA A 23 1.89 -4.83 -1.16
N ASN A 24 3.02 -4.52 -1.80
CA ASN A 24 4.26 -4.16 -1.11
C ASN A 24 4.14 -2.72 -0.59
N ASN A 25 4.47 -2.49 0.69
CA ASN A 25 4.31 -1.18 1.33
C ASN A 25 5.09 -0.07 0.61
N PHE A 26 6.33 -0.34 0.20
CA PHE A 26 7.17 0.64 -0.49
C PHE A 26 6.54 1.04 -1.83
N ILE A 27 6.11 0.05 -2.62
CA ILE A 27 5.47 0.30 -3.92
C ILE A 27 4.14 1.02 -3.73
N PHE A 28 3.31 0.54 -2.78
CA PHE A 28 2.06 1.20 -2.40
C PHE A 28 2.29 2.68 -2.12
N TYR A 29 3.21 2.99 -1.20
CA TYR A 29 3.50 4.35 -0.81
C TYR A 29 3.99 5.20 -1.98
N LYS A 30 4.92 4.68 -2.79
CA LYS A 30 5.45 5.43 -3.93
C LYS A 30 4.40 5.67 -5.00
N VAL A 31 3.62 4.66 -5.35
CA VAL A 31 2.56 4.78 -6.36
C VAL A 31 1.49 5.75 -5.88
N MET A 32 0.94 5.53 -4.67
CA MET A 32 -0.12 6.39 -4.14
C MET A 32 0.36 7.85 -4.00
N ARG A 33 1.53 8.09 -3.40
CA ARG A 33 2.03 9.46 -3.18
C ARG A 33 2.31 10.23 -4.47
N HIS A 34 2.73 9.57 -5.56
CA HIS A 34 3.04 10.25 -6.82
C HIS A 34 1.88 10.26 -7.83
N ASN A 35 0.81 9.49 -7.56
CA ASN A 35 -0.36 9.39 -8.44
C ASN A 35 -1.64 9.65 -7.62
N PRO A 36 -1.89 10.92 -7.21
CA PRO A 36 -3.07 11.31 -6.44
C PRO A 36 -4.40 10.99 -7.14
N ASP A 37 -4.41 11.02 -8.47
CA ASP A 37 -5.51 10.62 -9.34
C ASP A 37 -5.88 9.15 -9.16
N VAL A 38 -4.88 8.25 -9.09
CA VAL A 38 -5.12 6.83 -8.80
C VAL A 38 -5.72 6.64 -7.40
N CYS A 39 -5.24 7.39 -6.40
CA CYS A 39 -5.84 7.36 -5.06
C CYS A 39 -7.28 7.84 -5.08
N LYS A 40 -7.55 8.94 -5.81
CA LYS A 40 -8.89 9.49 -5.95
C LYS A 40 -9.84 8.46 -6.56
N GLU A 41 -9.51 7.91 -7.74
CA GLU A 41 -10.34 6.92 -8.42
C GLU A 41 -10.62 5.69 -7.54
N LEU A 42 -9.61 5.18 -6.85
CA LEU A 42 -9.78 4.07 -5.91
C LEU A 42 -10.76 4.42 -4.79
N LEU A 43 -10.65 5.61 -4.20
CA LEU A 43 -11.52 6.04 -3.12
C LEU A 43 -12.95 6.32 -3.60
N GLU A 44 -13.13 6.88 -4.78
CA GLU A 44 -14.46 7.09 -5.39
C GLU A 44 -15.16 5.75 -5.63
N ILE A 45 -14.42 4.72 -6.07
CA ILE A 45 -14.94 3.35 -6.21
C ILE A 45 -15.33 2.75 -4.86
N LEU A 46 -14.45 2.85 -3.85
CA LEU A 46 -14.67 2.22 -2.55
C LEU A 46 -15.76 2.89 -1.71
N LEU A 47 -15.89 4.20 -1.84
CA LEU A 47 -16.82 5.02 -1.06
C LEU A 47 -18.11 5.33 -1.82
N GLU A 48 -18.20 4.94 -3.09
CA GLU A 48 -19.33 5.17 -4.00
C GLU A 48 -19.76 6.65 -4.03
N MET A 49 -18.78 7.56 -4.08
CA MET A 49 -19.00 9.00 -4.08
C MET A 49 -17.99 9.72 -4.97
N GLU A 50 -18.38 10.88 -5.50
CA GLU A 50 -17.46 11.78 -6.21
C GLU A 50 -16.64 12.62 -5.21
N ILE A 51 -15.36 12.81 -5.49
CA ILE A 51 -14.40 13.56 -4.67
C ILE A 51 -13.91 14.78 -5.46
N ASP A 52 -14.17 15.99 -4.95
CA ASP A 52 -13.73 17.22 -5.60
C ASP A 52 -12.23 17.50 -5.38
N HIS A 53 -11.71 17.12 -4.20
CA HIS A 53 -10.35 17.42 -3.80
C HIS A 53 -9.76 16.30 -2.94
N ILE A 54 -8.49 15.98 -3.19
CA ILE A 54 -7.69 15.01 -2.42
C ILE A 54 -6.32 15.62 -2.10
N GLU A 55 -5.87 15.45 -0.86
CA GLU A 55 -4.52 15.79 -0.40
C GLU A 55 -3.96 14.60 0.37
N MET A 56 -2.76 14.16 0.00
CA MET A 56 -2.08 13.05 0.67
C MET A 56 -0.98 13.58 1.58
N ARG A 57 -1.01 13.16 2.84
CA ARG A 57 0.05 13.39 3.81
C ARG A 57 0.70 12.05 4.14
N GLY A 58 1.96 11.92 3.77
CA GLY A 58 2.78 10.83 4.29
C GLY A 58 3.33 11.24 5.64
N GLU A 59 3.26 10.36 6.64
CA GLU A 59 4.15 10.52 7.80
C GLU A 59 5.59 10.43 7.28
N GLU A 60 6.38 11.47 7.54
CA GLU A 60 7.82 11.45 7.30
C GLU A 60 8.49 10.58 8.37
N THR A 61 8.28 9.26 8.29
CA THR A 61 8.96 8.31 9.16
C THR A 61 10.10 7.66 8.38
N VAL A 62 11.30 8.19 8.63
CA VAL A 62 12.61 7.50 8.68
C VAL A 62 12.80 6.41 7.61
N GLU A 63 13.44 6.77 6.49
CA GLU A 63 13.98 5.86 5.47
C GLU A 63 13.04 4.71 5.04
N ILE A 64 12.06 5.05 4.21
CA ILE A 64 11.22 4.07 3.51
C ILE A 64 12.10 3.27 2.53
N ASP A 65 12.56 2.10 2.98
CA ASP A 65 13.25 1.10 2.17
C ASP A 65 12.26 0.02 1.67
N PHE A 66 12.62 -0.74 0.65
CA PHE A 66 11.83 -1.83 0.07
C PHE A 66 11.43 -2.90 1.11
N GLY A 67 12.20 -3.04 2.20
CA GLY A 67 11.92 -3.92 3.34
C GLY A 67 11.09 -3.31 4.48
N SER A 68 10.63 -2.07 4.36
CA SER A 68 9.94 -1.34 5.45
C SER A 68 8.62 -2.01 5.89
N LYS A 69 8.42 -2.04 7.22
CA LYS A 69 7.16 -2.50 7.82
C LYS A 69 6.10 -1.40 7.71
N GLY A 70 4.84 -1.83 7.52
CA GLY A 70 3.61 -1.05 7.33
C GLY A 70 3.75 0.47 7.16
N ILE A 71 3.45 0.97 5.95
CA ILE A 71 3.39 2.41 5.69
C ILE A 71 1.94 2.87 5.76
N ARG A 72 1.69 3.91 6.56
CA ARG A 72 0.41 4.61 6.62
C ARG A 72 0.46 5.87 5.75
N LEU A 73 -0.55 6.02 4.91
CA LEU A 73 -0.78 7.21 4.13
C LEU A 73 -2.07 7.85 4.63
N ASP A 74 -1.97 9.07 5.16
CA ASP A 74 -3.14 9.83 5.57
C ASP A 74 -3.64 10.61 4.36
N VAL A 75 -4.93 10.53 4.09
CA VAL A 75 -5.58 11.13 2.94
C VAL A 75 -6.72 12.00 3.41
N TYR A 76 -6.59 13.29 3.14
CA TYR A 76 -7.69 14.22 3.24
C TYR A 76 -8.47 14.21 1.92
N ALA A 77 -9.76 13.93 1.99
CA ALA A 77 -10.65 13.95 0.84
C ALA A 77 -11.85 14.84 1.12
N LYS A 78 -12.33 15.55 0.11
CA LYS A 78 -13.49 16.45 0.26
C LYS A 78 -14.32 16.47 -1.01
N ASN A 79 -15.64 16.57 -0.82
CA ASN A 79 -16.58 16.95 -1.86
C ASN A 79 -17.42 18.18 -1.44
N ALA A 80 -18.44 18.51 -2.22
CA ALA A 80 -19.29 19.67 -2.00
C ALA A 80 -20.00 19.71 -0.63
N THR A 81 -20.25 18.55 0.00
CA THR A 81 -21.08 18.46 1.22
C THR A 81 -20.30 18.01 2.45
N GLN A 82 -19.20 17.28 2.28
CA GLN A 82 -18.47 16.65 3.38
C GLN A 82 -16.97 16.53 3.12
N ALA A 83 -16.21 16.40 4.21
CA ALA A 83 -14.77 16.16 4.19
C ALA A 83 -14.43 14.98 5.09
N PHE A 84 -13.41 14.23 4.71
CA PHE A 84 -12.98 12.98 5.33
C PHE A 84 -11.47 13.02 5.57
N ASN A 85 -11.07 12.36 6.65
CA ASN A 85 -9.68 11.98 6.87
C ASN A 85 -9.61 10.45 6.84
N LEU A 86 -8.86 9.90 5.91
CA LEU A 86 -8.80 8.47 5.62
C LEU A 86 -7.37 7.98 5.87
N GLU A 87 -7.23 6.85 6.57
CA GLU A 87 -5.93 6.18 6.73
C GLU A 87 -5.84 5.01 5.75
N MET A 88 -4.89 5.08 4.82
CA MET A 88 -4.66 4.04 3.81
C MET A 88 -3.36 3.29 4.08
N GLN A 89 -3.42 1.96 3.98
CA GLN A 89 -2.25 1.09 4.17
C GLN A 89 -2.40 -0.22 3.37
N ALA A 90 -1.31 -0.68 2.76
CA ALA A 90 -1.25 -2.03 2.21
C ALA A 90 -0.99 -3.04 3.35
N ARG A 91 -1.78 -4.11 3.43
CA ARG A 91 -1.59 -5.17 4.42
C ARG A 91 -1.12 -6.44 3.73
N ASN A 92 0.06 -6.93 4.10
CA ASN A 92 0.50 -8.27 3.70
C ASN A 92 -0.23 -9.31 4.56
N THR A 93 -1.23 -9.98 3.98
CA THR A 93 -2.09 -10.95 4.67
C THR A 93 -1.41 -12.29 4.98
N ARG A 94 -0.14 -12.50 4.62
CA ARG A 94 0.58 -13.76 4.91
C ARG A 94 0.80 -14.04 6.40
N ASN A 95 0.50 -13.12 7.31
CA ASN A 95 0.72 -13.36 8.75
C ASN A 95 -0.36 -12.77 9.68
N SER A 96 -1.62 -12.74 9.26
CA SER A 96 -2.70 -12.44 10.21
C SER A 96 -3.94 -13.25 9.87
N LYS A 97 -4.27 -14.23 10.72
CA LYS A 97 -5.64 -14.72 10.85
C LYS A 97 -6.54 -13.50 11.03
N ILE A 98 -7.39 -13.24 10.05
CA ILE A 98 -8.46 -12.26 10.16
C ILE A 98 -9.51 -12.91 11.08
N HIS A 99 -9.68 -12.39 12.28
CA HIS A 99 -10.95 -12.54 13.00
C HIS A 99 -11.80 -11.34 12.61
N MET A 100 -12.93 -11.63 11.95
CA MET A 100 -14.04 -10.69 11.85
C MET A 100 -14.82 -10.69 13.15
#